data_AF-A0A8S4R2P6-F1
#
_entry.id   AF-A0A8S4R2P6-F1
#
_cell.length_a   1.000
_cell.length_b   1.000
_cell.length_c   1.000
_cell.angle_alpha   90.00
_cell.angle_beta   90.00
_cell.angle_gamma   90.00
#
_symmetry.space_group_name_H-M   'P 1'
#
loop_
_entity.id
_entity.type
_entity.pdbx_description
1 polymer ?
#
loop_
_entity_poly.entity_id
_entity_poly.type
_entity_poly.pdbx_seq_one_letter_code
_entity_poly.pdbx_strand_id
1 'polypeptide(L)'
;MDGGDRILVAAGLTAAVVVGAFVLWGPGGAPRVRKRRGQIAGLQNLGRTCFLNTLLQALAACPTFIEWLKKYAKADAHNSMITTLYTVIEGL
;
A
#
# COMPACT_ATOMS: atom_id res chain seq x y z
N MET A 1 21.32 -52.50 -3.38
CA MET A 1 20.73 -51.44 -2.56
C MET A 1 20.64 -51.99 -1.17
N ASP A 2 21.65 -51.67 -0.38
CA ASP A 2 21.74 -52.12 1.00
C ASP A 2 20.65 -51.45 1.84
N GLY A 3 20.35 -52.01 3.01
CA GLY A 3 19.34 -51.45 3.91
C GLY A 3 19.61 -49.98 4.26
N GLY A 4 20.89 -49.58 4.32
CA GLY A 4 21.31 -48.20 4.56
C GLY A 4 20.91 -47.21 3.44
N ASP A 5 21.00 -47.61 2.17
CA ASP A 5 20.67 -46.74 1.04
C ASP A 5 19.18 -46.38 1.03
N ARG A 6 18.33 -47.35 1.39
CA ARG A 6 16.88 -47.17 1.44
C ARG A 6 16.47 -46.23 2.57
N ILE A 7 17.17 -46.28 3.70
CA ILE A 7 16.96 -45.38 4.85
C ILE A 7 17.37 -43.96 4.48
N LEU A 8 18.52 -43.79 3.81
CA LEU A 8 19.02 -42.48 3.39
C LEU A 8 18.07 -41.80 2.38
N VAL A 9 17.57 -42.55 1.41
CA VAL A 9 16.58 -42.05 0.43
C VAL A 9 15.26 -41.70 1.10
N ALA A 10 14.76 -42.53 2.01
CA ALA A 10 13.53 -42.26 2.75
C ALA A 10 13.64 -41.00 3.62
N ALA A 11 14.78 -40.82 4.31
CA ALA A 11 15.05 -39.63 5.11
C ALA A 11 15.11 -38.36 4.25
N GLY A 12 15.79 -38.39 3.10
CA GLY A 12 15.89 -37.25 2.18
C GLY A 12 14.53 -36.83 1.62
N LEU A 13 13.71 -37.79 1.18
CA LEU A 13 12.36 -37.52 0.68
C LEU A 13 11.46 -36.90 1.75
N THR A 14 11.51 -37.43 2.97
CA THR A 14 10.71 -36.91 4.09
C THR A 14 11.12 -35.47 4.43
N ALA A 15 12.42 -35.19 4.50
CA ALA A 15 12.93 -33.85 4.77
C ALA A 15 12.49 -32.83 3.69
N ALA A 16 12.57 -33.21 2.41
CA ALA A 16 12.17 -32.35 1.31
C ALA A 16 10.68 -31.99 1.35
N VAL A 17 9.81 -32.95 1.68
CA VAL A 17 8.36 -32.72 1.80
C VAL A 17 8.04 -31.78 2.97
N VAL A 18 8.68 -31.99 4.13
CA VAL A 18 8.48 -31.14 5.32
C VAL A 18 8.93 -29.70 5.05
N VAL A 19 10.10 -29.52 4.44
CA VAL A 19 10.60 -28.18 4.07
C VAL A 19 9.68 -27.52 3.04
N GLY A 20 9.22 -28.26 2.03
CA GLY A 20 8.27 -27.74 1.03
C GLY A 20 6.95 -27.28 1.66
N ALA A 21 6.39 -28.09 2.57
CA ALA A 21 5.18 -27.74 3.30
C ALA A 21 5.38 -26.52 4.21
N PHE A 22 6.55 -26.38 4.86
CA PHE A 22 6.87 -25.24 5.70
C PHE A 22 7.09 -23.95 4.89
N VAL A 23 7.65 -24.02 3.67
CA VAL A 23 7.79 -22.84 2.82
C VAL A 23 6.44 -22.37 2.29
N LEU A 24 5.56 -23.29 1.91
CA LEU A 24 4.24 -22.96 1.35
C LEU A 24 3.20 -22.59 2.41
N TRP A 25 3.23 -23.27 3.56
CA TRP A 25 2.19 -23.17 4.60
C TRP A 25 2.74 -22.86 5.99
N GLY A 26 4.05 -22.70 6.12
CA GLY A 26 4.65 -22.29 7.37
C GLY A 26 4.07 -20.96 7.82
N PRO A 27 4.12 -20.67 9.13
CA PRO A 27 3.61 -19.43 9.68
C PRO A 27 4.37 -18.29 9.04
N GLY A 28 3.79 -17.75 7.98
CA GLY A 28 4.23 -16.55 7.33
C GLY A 28 4.15 -15.48 8.40
N GLY A 29 5.29 -15.16 9.01
CA GLY A 29 5.55 -13.88 9.65
C GLY A 29 5.51 -12.75 8.62
N ALA A 30 4.57 -12.81 7.67
CA ALA A 30 4.13 -11.65 6.94
C ALA A 30 3.78 -10.63 8.03
N PRO A 31 4.39 -9.43 8.00
CA PRO A 31 3.77 -8.31 8.67
C PRO A 31 2.34 -8.36 8.16
N ARG A 32 1.38 -8.46 9.08
CA ARG A 32 -0.01 -8.27 8.73
C ARG A 32 -0.02 -6.89 8.10
N VAL A 33 0.06 -6.83 6.76
CA VAL A 33 -0.34 -5.66 6.00
C VAL A 33 -1.84 -5.70 6.18
N ARG A 34 -2.20 -5.26 7.39
CA ARG A 34 -3.51 -4.96 7.90
C ARG A 34 -4.13 -4.29 6.71
N LYS A 35 -5.10 -4.95 6.05
CA LYS A 35 -5.90 -4.34 5.00
C LYS A 35 -6.41 -3.04 5.61
N ARG A 36 -5.69 -1.94 5.38
CA ARG A 36 -5.96 -0.64 5.97
C ARG A 36 -7.07 -0.09 5.11
N ARG A 37 -8.30 -0.50 5.40
CA ARG A 37 -9.44 0.40 5.20
C ARG A 37 -9.04 1.70 5.91
N GLY A 38 -8.67 2.72 5.14
CA GLY A 38 -8.07 3.97 5.65
C GLY A 38 -6.58 4.17 5.39
N GLN A 39 -5.94 3.45 4.45
CA GLN A 39 -4.65 3.88 3.93
C GLN A 39 -4.85 5.10 3.04
N ILE A 40 -4.87 6.28 3.65
CA ILE A 40 -4.79 7.57 2.95
C ILE A 40 -3.52 7.51 2.11
N ALA A 41 -3.62 7.79 0.80
CA ALA A 41 -2.46 7.79 -0.07
C ALA A 41 -1.53 8.92 0.38
N GLY A 42 -0.27 8.62 0.67
CA GLY A 42 0.70 9.65 1.01
C GLY A 42 1.13 10.43 -0.23
N LEU A 43 1.34 11.74 -0.11
CA LEU A 43 1.99 12.51 -1.18
C LEU A 43 3.48 12.18 -1.25
N GLN A 44 3.99 11.99 -2.47
CA GLN A 44 5.42 11.90 -2.72
C GLN A 44 6.08 13.25 -2.41
N ASN A 45 7.20 13.23 -1.69
CA ASN A 45 7.97 14.44 -1.41
C ASN A 45 8.93 14.68 -2.58
N LEU A 46 8.66 15.71 -3.39
CA LEU A 46 9.46 16.10 -4.54
C LEU A 46 10.71 16.93 -4.16
N GLY A 47 11.19 16.79 -2.91
CA GLY A 47 12.26 17.59 -2.33
C GLY A 47 11.76 18.96 -1.83
N ARG A 48 12.04 19.30 -0.56
CA ARG A 48 11.61 20.55 0.12
C ARG A 48 10.09 20.83 0.12
N THR A 49 9.25 19.86 -0.23
CA THR A 49 7.78 20.02 -0.34
C THR A 49 7.03 19.44 0.85
N CYS A 50 7.71 19.01 1.92
CA CYS A 50 7.07 18.43 3.10
C CYS A 50 6.00 19.34 3.74
N PHE A 51 6.24 20.65 3.78
CA PHE A 51 5.25 21.64 4.23
C PHE A 51 3.98 21.64 3.38
N LEU A 52 4.14 21.52 2.05
CA LEU A 52 3.01 21.48 1.14
C LEU A 52 2.22 20.18 1.30
N ASN A 53 2.92 19.06 1.45
CA ASN A 53 2.29 17.75 1.63
C ASN A 53 1.43 17.70 2.90
N THR A 54 1.91 18.25 4.03
CA THR A 54 1.13 18.32 5.27
C THR A 54 -0.06 19.28 5.13
N LEU A 55 0.11 20.40 4.43
CA LEU A 55 -0.97 21.34 4.16
C LEU A 55 -2.07 20.71 3.28
N LEU A 56 -1.70 19.99 2.22
CA LEU A 56 -2.65 19.31 1.34
C LEU A 56 -3.43 18.20 2.06
N GLN A 57 -2.77 17.44 2.93
CA GLN A 57 -3.46 16.45 3.77
C GLN A 57 -4.41 17.10 4.79
N ALA A 58 -4.04 18.23 5.38
CA ALA A 58 -4.92 18.98 6.28
C ALA A 58 -6.15 19.54 5.55
N LEU A 59 -5.98 20.03 4.32
CA LEU A 59 -7.10 20.49 3.49
C LEU A 59 -8.00 19.35 3.04
N ALA A 60 -7.44 18.17 2.71
CA ALA A 60 -8.21 16.98 2.37
C ALA A 60 -9.01 16.41 3.56
N ALA A 61 -8.62 16.69 4.80
CA ALA A 61 -9.39 16.31 5.98
C ALA A 61 -10.61 17.23 6.23
N CYS A 62 -10.77 18.32 5.47
CA CYS A 62 -11.82 19.32 5.66
C CYS A 62 -12.97 19.14 4.63
N PRO A 63 -14.11 18.51 4.99
CA PRO A 63 -15.19 18.24 4.04
C PRO A 63 -15.82 19.51 3.46
N THR A 64 -15.99 20.56 4.27
CA THR A 64 -16.51 21.87 3.80
C THR A 64 -15.61 22.50 2.74
N PHE A 65 -14.29 22.33 2.89
CA PHE A 65 -13.32 22.82 1.90
C PHE A 65 -13.41 22.03 0.59
N ILE A 66 -13.54 20.71 0.67
CA ILE A 66 -13.70 19.85 -0.50
C ILE A 66 -14.99 20.18 -1.27
N GLU A 67 -16.11 20.39 -0.57
CA GLU A 67 -17.38 20.77 -1.21
C GLU A 67 -17.29 22.12 -1.92
N TRP A 68 -16.66 23.11 -1.28
CA TRP A 68 -16.37 24.40 -1.91
C TRP A 68 -15.50 24.19 -3.16
N LEU A 69 -14.39 23.46 -3.03
CA LEU A 69 -13.44 23.24 -4.12
C LEU A 69 -14.09 22.54 -5.32
N LYS A 70 -14.94 21.54 -5.08
CA LYS A 70 -15.70 20.83 -6.12
C LYS A 70 -16.66 21.73 -6.88
N LYS A 71 -17.30 22.68 -6.18
CA LYS A 71 -18.23 23.64 -6.81
C LYS A 71 -17.49 24.59 -7.75
N TYR A 72 -16.35 25.13 -7.32
CA TYR A 72 -15.59 26.09 -8.11
C TYR A 72 -14.77 25.45 -9.24
N ALA A 73 -14.23 24.24 -9.04
CA ALA A 73 -13.53 23.50 -10.10
C ALA A 73 -14.43 23.18 -11.30
N LYS A 74 -15.75 23.00 -11.07
CA LYS A 74 -16.75 22.80 -12.13
C LYS A 74 -17.22 24.10 -12.79
N ALA A 75 -17.20 25.20 -12.04
CA ALA A 75 -17.72 26.50 -12.49
C ALA A 75 -16.72 27.27 -13.36
N ASP A 76 -15.43 27.10 -13.12
CA ASP A 76 -14.39 27.87 -13.80
C ASP A 76 -13.18 26.99 -14.12
N ALA A 77 -13.26 26.29 -15.25
CA ALA A 77 -12.22 25.39 -15.75
C ALA A 77 -10.91 26.13 -16.14
N HIS A 78 -10.93 27.46 -16.21
CA HIS A 78 -9.77 28.27 -16.54
C HIS A 78 -8.82 28.50 -15.34
N ASN A 79 -9.29 28.23 -14.11
CA ASN A 79 -8.48 28.35 -12.90
C ASN A 79 -7.61 27.10 -12.68
N SER A 80 -6.46 27.07 -13.34
CA SER A 80 -5.46 25.99 -13.27
C SER A 80 -5.11 25.56 -11.83
N MET A 81 -5.06 26.48 -10.88
CA MET A 81 -4.78 26.14 -9.48
C MET A 81 -5.93 25.39 -8.78
N ILE A 82 -7.18 25.83 -8.98
CA ILE A 82 -8.35 25.22 -8.34
C ILE A 82 -8.57 23.80 -8.88
N THR A 83 -8.43 23.63 -10.19
CA THR A 83 -8.56 22.33 -10.85
C THR A 83 -7.43 21.39 -10.43
N THR A 84 -6.19 21.86 -10.38
CA THR A 84 -5.03 21.08 -9.90
C THR A 84 -5.23 20.66 -8.43
N LEU A 85 -5.64 21.58 -7.57
CA LEU A 85 -5.87 21.30 -6.15
C LEU A 85 -6.99 20.28 -5.95
N TYR A 86 -8.08 20.38 -6.71
CA TYR A 86 -9.17 19.41 -6.69
C TYR A 86 -8.67 18.02 -7.09
N THR A 87 -7.89 17.94 -8.16
CA THR A 87 -7.36 16.66 -8.67
C THR A 87 -6.42 15.98 -7.66
N VAL A 88 -5.56 16.77 -7.00
CA VAL A 88 -4.63 16.25 -5.98
C VAL A 88 -5.38 15.77 -4.73
N ILE A 89 -6.40 16.51 -4.28
CA ILE A 89 -7.18 16.16 -3.10
C ILE A 89 -8.11 14.97 -3.34
N GLU A 90 -8.66 14.81 -4.55
CA GLU A 90 -9.47 13.64 -4.92
C GLU A 90 -8.63 12.35 -4.99
N GLY A 91 -7.33 12.46 -5.25
CA GLY A 91 -6.38 11.35 -5.30
C GLY A 91 -5.75 10.94 -3.96
N LEU A 92 -6.07 11.65 -2.87
CA LEU A 92 -5.59 11.41 -1.49
C LEU A 92 -6.42 10.36 -0.74
#